data_AF-A0A402A5K6-F1
#
_entry.id   AF-A0A402A5K6-F1
#
_cell.length_a   1.000
_cell.length_b   1.000
_cell.length_c   1.000
_cell.angle_alpha   90.00
_cell.angle_beta   90.00
_cell.angle_gamma   90.00
#
_symmetry.space_group_name_H-M   'P 1'
#
loop_
_entity.id
_entity.type
_entity.pdbx_description
1 polymer ?
#
loop_
_entity_poly.entity_id
_entity_poly.type
_entity_poly.pdbx_seq_one_letter_code
_entity_poly.pdbx_strand_id
1 'polypeptide(L)' 'MTESQQQWYNRQAIERLAQHIPFEQDKSVKAELIEMLRGLVIHNGRDIDPEHFGFEARTELIRLGLWHRIGK' A
#
# COMPACT_ATOMS: atom_id res chain seq x y z
N MET A 1 6.00 -17.69 10.15
CA MET A 1 4.81 -17.33 10.96
C MET A 1 3.66 -17.16 9.99
N THR A 2 2.49 -17.74 10.27
CA THR A 2 1.28 -17.52 9.47
C THR A 2 0.80 -16.08 9.65
N GLU A 3 0.60 -15.36 8.54
CA GLU A 3 0.03 -14.00 8.53
C GLU A 3 -1.29 -13.99 9.31
N SER A 4 -1.49 -13.04 10.22
CA SER A 4 -2.78 -12.86 10.88
C SER A 4 -3.80 -12.31 9.89
N GLN A 5 -5.09 -12.59 10.10
CA GLN A 5 -6.15 -12.09 9.23
C GLN A 5 -6.14 -10.55 9.12
N GLN A 6 -5.84 -9.84 10.20
CA GLN A 6 -5.72 -8.38 10.18
C GLN A 6 -4.53 -7.91 9.33
N GLN A 7 -3.38 -8.58 9.42
CA GLN A 7 -2.22 -8.28 8.58
C GLN A 7 -2.54 -8.52 7.10
N TRP A 8 -3.22 -9.62 6.79
CA TRP A 8 -3.70 -9.92 5.44
C TRP A 8 -4.63 -8.82 4.93
N TYR A 9 -5.62 -8.38 5.72
CA TYR A 9 -6.52 -7.29 5.33
C TYR A 9 -5.79 -5.97 5.10
N ASN A 10 -4.85 -5.62 5.99
CA ASN A 10 -4.07 -4.40 5.87
C ASN A 10 -3.20 -4.42 4.60
N ARG A 11 -2.54 -5.56 4.31
CA ARG A 11 -1.79 -5.76 3.08
C ARG A 11 -2.68 -5.62 1.85
N GLN A 12 -3.83 -6.29 1.84
CA GLN A 12 -4.77 -6.21 0.72
C GLN A 12 -5.33 -4.80 0.49
N ALA A 13 -5.57 -4.04 1.56
CA ALA A 13 -5.99 -2.64 1.44
C ALA A 13 -4.91 -1.78 0.78
N ILE A 14 -3.66 -1.89 1.25
CA ILE A 14 -2.51 -1.19 0.68
C ILE A 14 -2.31 -1.57 -0.79
N GLU A 15 -2.32 -2.87 -1.10
CA GLU A 15 -2.09 -3.39 -2.44
C GLU A 15 -3.14 -2.90 -3.44
N ARG A 16 -4.43 -2.98 -3.10
CA ARG A 16 -5.52 -2.53 -3.98
C ARG A 16 -5.51 -1.02 -4.20
N LEU A 17 -5.23 -0.24 -3.16
CA LEU A 17 -5.10 1.22 -3.29
C LEU A 17 -3.92 1.59 -4.19
N ALA A 18 -2.76 0.98 -3.98
CA ALA A 18 -1.57 1.22 -4.79
C ALA A 18 -1.80 0.83 -6.27
N GLN A 19 -2.53 -0.26 -6.54
CA GLN A 19 -2.88 -0.64 -7.92
C GLN A 19 -3.88 0.31 -8.57
N HIS A 20 -4.77 0.93 -7.78
CA HIS A 20 -5.83 1.79 -8.30
C HIS A 20 -5.37 3.23 -8.58
N ILE A 21 -4.57 3.84 -7.69
CA ILE A 21 -4.13 5.24 -7.75
C ILE A 21 -3.59 5.67 -9.13
N PRO A 22 -2.76 4.87 -9.84
CA PRO A 22 -2.26 5.24 -11.16
C PRO A 22 -3.36 5.58 -12.17
N PHE A 23 -4.50 4.88 -12.10
CA PHE A 23 -5.60 4.98 -13.05
C PHE A 23 -6.66 6.02 -12.68
N GLU A 24 -6.66 6.51 -11.43
CA GLU A 24 -7.55 7.59 -11.01
C GLU A 24 -7.24 8.88 -11.81
N GLN A 25 -8.27 9.44 -12.44
CA GLN A 25 -8.23 10.60 -13.32
C GLN A 25 -8.60 11.88 -12.59
N ASP A 26 -9.49 11.79 -11.60
CA ASP A 26 -9.83 12.92 -10.76
C ASP A 26 -8.67 13.23 -9.81
N LYS A 27 -8.11 14.44 -9.94
CA LYS A 27 -6.93 14.86 -9.18
C LYS A 27 -7.23 14.99 -7.68
N SER A 28 -8.45 15.38 -7.31
CA SER A 28 -8.86 15.50 -5.91
C SER A 28 -8.95 14.11 -5.28
N VAL A 29 -9.67 13.21 -5.94
CA VAL A 29 -9.81 11.82 -5.48
C VAL A 29 -8.45 11.13 -5.41
N LYS A 30 -7.60 11.31 -6.43
CA LYS A 30 -6.25 10.75 -6.45
C LYS A 30 -5.41 11.22 -5.25
N ALA A 31 -5.51 12.50 -4.88
CA ALA A 31 -4.81 13.03 -3.72
C ALA A 31 -5.31 12.38 -2.41
N GLU A 32 -6.63 12.24 -2.26
CA GLU A 32 -7.25 11.58 -1.09
C GLU A 32 -6.80 10.11 -0.99
N LEU A 33 -6.81 9.37 -2.09
CA LEU A 33 -6.35 7.98 -2.14
C LEU A 33 -4.87 7.85 -1.75
N ILE A 34 -4.02 8.78 -2.19
CA ILE A 34 -2.60 8.80 -1.79
C ILE A 34 -2.44 9.03 -0.29
N GLU A 35 -3.21 9.95 0.30
CA GLU A 35 -3.17 10.19 1.75
C GLU A 35 -3.70 8.99 2.54
N MET A 36 -4.78 8.37 2.08
CA MET A 36 -5.30 7.12 2.67
C MET A 36 -4.26 6.01 2.62
N LEU A 37 -3.61 5.80 1.46
CA LEU A 37 -2.55 4.82 1.29
C LEU A 37 -1.37 5.10 2.24
N ARG A 38 -0.97 6.38 2.35
CA ARG A 38 0.10 6.79 3.27
C ARG A 38 -0.26 6.44 4.72
N GLY A 39 -1.47 6.74 5.15
CA GLY A 39 -1.96 6.37 6.49
C GLY A 39 -1.87 4.86 6.73
N LEU A 40 -2.37 4.05 5.80
CA LEU A 40 -2.33 2.59 5.91
C LEU A 40 -0.90 2.06 6.02
N VAL A 41 0.02 2.54 5.19
CA VAL A 41 1.43 2.14 5.20
C VAL A 41 2.10 2.56 6.51
N ILE A 42 1.85 3.77 7.01
CA ILE A 42 2.44 4.26 8.26
C ILE A 42 2.02 3.40 9.46
N HIS A 43 0.73 3.06 9.54
CA HIS A 43 0.19 2.36 10.69
C HIS A 43 0.40 0.85 10.64
N ASN A 44 0.44 0.26 9.45
CA ASN A 44 0.40 -1.19 9.29
C ASN A 44 1.57 -1.78 8.48
N GLY A 45 2.40 -0.96 7.84
CA GLY A 45 3.43 -1.42 6.89
C GLY A 45 4.54 -2.27 7.50
N ARG A 46 4.94 -1.98 8.74
CA ARG A 46 6.12 -2.60 9.38
C ARG A 46 6.04 -4.10 9.56
N ASP A 47 4.83 -4.63 9.77
CA ASP A 47 4.59 -6.04 10.05
C ASP A 47 4.12 -6.82 8.81
N ILE A 48 4.18 -6.21 7.62
CA ILE A 48 3.81 -6.83 6.36
C ILE A 48 5.08 -7.34 5.67
N ASP A 49 5.04 -8.59 5.21
CA ASP A 49 6.08 -9.15 4.37
C ASP A 49 6.03 -8.51 2.95
N PRO A 50 7.08 -7.80 2.52
CA PRO A 50 7.12 -7.15 1.21
C PRO A 50 6.99 -8.11 0.02
N GLU A 51 7.38 -9.38 0.17
CA GLU A 51 7.35 -10.39 -0.90
C GLU A 51 5.93 -10.76 -1.34
N HIS A 52 4.93 -10.41 -0.53
CA HIS A 52 3.52 -10.64 -0.84
C HIS A 52 2.87 -9.56 -1.71
N PHE A 53 3.60 -8.50 -2.10
CA PHE A 53 3.06 -7.46 -2.99
C PHE A 53 3.32 -7.78 -4.46
N GLY A 54 2.28 -7.63 -5.29
CA GLY A 54 2.41 -7.66 -6.74
C GLY A 54 3.27 -6.52 -7.30
N PHE A 55 3.74 -6.69 -8.54
CA PHE A 55 4.64 -5.76 -9.23
C PHE A 55 4.08 -4.34 -9.33
N GLU A 56 2.80 -4.19 -9.66
CA GLU A 56 2.13 -2.91 -9.85
C GLU A 56 2.07 -2.12 -8.54
N ALA A 57 1.65 -2.78 -7.46
CA ALA A 57 1.57 -2.17 -6.14
C ALA A 57 2.96 -1.74 -5.66
N ARG A 58 3.96 -2.61 -5.79
CA ARG A 58 5.35 -2.30 -5.44
C ARG A 58 5.87 -1.08 -6.20
N THR A 59 5.64 -1.03 -7.51
CA THR A 59 6.09 0.07 -8.35
C THR A 59 5.48 1.40 -7.90
N GLU A 60 4.18 1.41 -7.60
CA GLU A 60 3.51 2.61 -7.13
C GLU A 60 3.98 3.02 -5.73
N LEU A 61 4.15 2.07 -4.82
CA LEU A 61 4.69 2.32 -3.48
C LEU A 61 6.12 2.88 -3.53
N ILE A 62 6.93 2.45 -4.49
CA ILE A 62 8.26 3.03 -4.75
C ILE A 62 8.12 4.45 -5.30
N ARG A 63 7.27 4.67 -6.31
CA ARG A 63 7.02 5.99 -6.92
C ARG A 63 6.57 7.03 -5.89
N LEU A 64 5.74 6.61 -4.94
CA LEU A 64 5.24 7.45 -3.84
C LEU A 64 6.20 7.54 -2.65
N GLY A 65 7.34 6.86 -2.69
CA GLY A 65 8.33 6.85 -1.61
C GLY A 65 7.81 6.15 -0.34
N LEU A 66 6.84 5.26 -0.42
CA LEU A 66 6.24 4.54 0.70
C LEU A 66 6.86 3.15 0.93
N TRP A 67 7.53 2.59 -0.08
CA TRP A 67 8.07 1.22 -0.05
C TRP A 67 9.03 0.96 1.13
N HIS A 68 9.86 1.94 1.49
CA HIS A 68 10.83 1.82 2.60
C HIS A 68 10.20 1.65 3.99
N ARG A 69 8.86 1.76 4.09
CA ARG A 69 8.10 1.59 5.34
C ARG A 69 7.39 0.25 5.44
N ILE A 70 7.51 -0.59 4.42
CA ILE A 70 6.90 -1.92 4.37
C ILE A 70 7.97 -2.95 4.75
N GLY A 71 7.62 -3.83 5.69
CA GLY A 71 8.58 -4.75 6.32
C GLY A 71 9.43 -4.07 7.39
N LYS A 72 10.27 -4.87 8.03
CA LYS A 72 11.26 -4.45 9.04
C LYS A 72 12.55 -3.97 8.39
#